data_AF-A0AA51QB22-F1
#
_entry.id   AF-A0AA51QB22-F1
#
_cell.length_a   1.000
_cell.length_b   1.000
_cell.length_c   1.000
_cell.angle_alpha   90.00
_cell.angle_beta   90.00
_cell.angle_gamma   90.00
#
_symmetry.space_group_name_H-M   'P 1'
#
loop_
_entity.id
_entity.type
_entity.pdbx_description
1 polymer ?
#
loop_
_entity_poly.entity_id
_entity_poly.type
_entity_poly.pdbx_seq_one_letter_code
_entity_poly.pdbx_strand_id
1 'polypeptide(L)'
;MMMGEAFSVFPNEGSRVNAHVIKKIVSADGKVVAEWKEKKFKVTSKSVTDKMNSLLLGVVENGTGKGAQVPGYEIAGKTGSTQVPIEGINGVKDQWFVGYTPGLVGAVWVGYDKTDKNHYLTTTSSEGAASFSASLWKRH
;
A
#
# COMPACT_ATOMS: atom_id res chain seq x y z
N MET A 1 -4.74 3.39 6.77
CA MET A 1 -5.78 2.63 6.03
C MET A 1 -6.21 3.27 4.72
N MET A 2 -6.33 4.60 4.62
CA MET A 2 -6.80 5.30 3.40
C MET A 2 -6.09 4.87 2.09
N MET A 3 -4.77 4.73 2.10
CA MET A 3 -4.03 4.32 0.89
C MET A 3 -4.33 2.89 0.46
N GLY A 4 -4.48 1.96 1.41
CA GLY A 4 -4.88 0.59 1.11
C GLY A 4 -6.30 0.53 0.52
N GLU A 5 -7.23 1.31 1.06
CA GLU A 5 -8.58 1.41 0.49
C GLU A 5 -8.57 1.99 -0.92
N ALA A 6 -7.81 3.06 -1.15
CA ALA A 6 -7.73 3.69 -2.47
C ALA A 6 -7.16 2.72 -3.52
N PHE A 7 -6.11 1.97 -3.17
CA PHE A 7 -5.49 1.00 -4.08
C PHE A 7 -6.31 -0.28 -4.23
N SER A 8 -7.22 -0.58 -3.31
CA SER A 8 -8.16 -1.72 -3.45
C SER A 8 -9.04 -1.63 -4.69
N VAL A 9 -9.22 -0.43 -5.25
CA VAL A 9 -9.99 -0.20 -6.48
C VAL A 9 -9.46 -1.01 -7.65
N PHE A 10 -8.14 -1.13 -7.77
CA PHE A 10 -7.48 -1.70 -8.95
C PHE A 10 -7.62 -3.23 -9.09
N PRO A 11 -7.32 -4.05 -8.06
CA PRO A 11 -7.57 -5.49 -8.13
C PRO A 11 -9.06 -5.84 -8.14
N ASN A 12 -9.93 -4.93 -7.68
CA ASN A 12 -11.40 -5.11 -7.65
C ASN A 12 -12.12 -4.48 -8.87
N GLU A 13 -11.46 -4.44 -10.02
CA GLU A 13 -12.04 -4.00 -11.30
C GLU A 13 -12.71 -2.62 -11.27
N GLY A 14 -12.20 -1.72 -10.44
CA GLY A 14 -12.69 -0.35 -10.30
C GLY A 14 -13.64 -0.13 -9.12
N SER A 15 -13.82 -1.12 -8.25
CA SER A 15 -14.67 -1.01 -7.07
C SER A 15 -13.84 -0.85 -5.79
N ARG A 16 -14.05 0.25 -5.05
CA ARG A 16 -13.43 0.47 -3.75
C ARG A 16 -14.11 -0.36 -2.67
N VAL A 17 -13.31 -0.98 -1.80
CA VAL A 17 -13.78 -1.63 -0.58
C VAL A 17 -13.30 -0.82 0.63
N ASN A 18 -14.19 -0.56 1.58
CA ASN A 18 -13.80 0.09 2.83
C ASN A 18 -13.04 -0.90 3.73
N ALA A 19 -11.95 -0.45 4.34
CA ALA A 19 -11.19 -1.25 5.27
C ALA A 19 -12.02 -1.45 6.55
N HIS A 20 -11.99 -2.67 7.08
CA HIS A 20 -12.64 -3.03 8.32
C HIS A 20 -11.76 -4.01 9.10
N VAL A 21 -11.80 -3.92 10.42
CA VAL A 21 -11.04 -4.82 11.30
C VAL A 21 -11.98 -5.83 11.99
N ILE A 22 -13.22 -5.42 12.27
CA ILE A 22 -14.20 -6.22 13.00
C ILE A 22 -15.17 -6.85 12.00
N LYS A 23 -15.23 -8.19 11.95
CA LYS A 23 -16.21 -8.92 11.13
C LYS A 23 -17.57 -9.07 11.83
N LYS A 24 -17.55 -9.37 13.13
CA LYS A 24 -18.76 -9.66 13.91
C LYS A 24 -18.50 -9.40 15.40
N ILE A 25 -19.51 -8.86 16.07
CA ILE A 25 -19.56 -8.71 17.54
C ILE A 25 -20.69 -9.59 18.05
N VAL A 26 -20.36 -10.47 18.99
CA VAL A 26 -21.31 -11.38 19.64
C VAL A 26 -21.29 -11.08 21.14
N SER A 27 -22.46 -10.89 21.73
CA SER A 27 -22.62 -10.68 23.17
C SER A 27 -22.45 -12.00 23.94
N ALA A 28 -22.27 -11.89 25.27
CA ALA A 28 -22.07 -13.06 26.14
C ALA A 28 -23.24 -14.06 26.11
N ASP A 29 -24.45 -13.61 25.77
CA ASP A 29 -25.64 -14.46 25.57
C ASP A 29 -25.74 -15.07 24.16
N GLY A 30 -24.70 -14.93 23.33
CA GLY A 30 -24.62 -15.52 21.99
C GLY A 30 -25.32 -14.72 20.89
N LYS A 31 -25.90 -13.55 21.19
CA LYS A 31 -26.58 -12.71 20.19
C LYS A 31 -25.59 -11.90 19.36
N VAL A 32 -25.89 -11.78 18.06
CA VAL A 32 -25.12 -10.93 17.16
C VAL A 32 -25.51 -9.48 17.39
N VAL A 33 -24.58 -8.69 17.91
CA VAL A 33 -24.77 -7.26 18.21
C VAL A 33 -24.47 -6.41 16.98
N ALA A 34 -23.44 -6.79 16.22
CA ALA A 34 -23.06 -6.11 14.98
C ALA A 34 -22.36 -7.10 14.04
N GLU A 35 -22.57 -6.94 12.75
CA GLU A 35 -21.90 -7.73 11.71
C GLU A 35 -21.54 -6.81 10.54
N TRP A 36 -20.31 -6.92 10.08
CA TRP A 36 -19.85 -6.15 8.94
C TRP A 36 -20.49 -6.68 7.67
N LYS A 37 -21.16 -5.79 6.95
CA LYS A 37 -21.68 -6.05 5.61
C LYS A 37 -20.81 -5.32 4.61
N GLU A 38 -20.11 -6.08 3.77
CA GLU A 38 -19.24 -5.52 2.75
C GLU A 38 -20.05 -4.59 1.81
N LYS A 39 -19.57 -3.35 1.66
CA LYS A 39 -20.09 -2.39 0.68
C LYS A 39 -18.99 -2.07 -0.31
N LYS A 40 -19.26 -2.33 -1.59
CA LYS A 40 -18.39 -1.98 -2.71
C LYS A 40 -18.92 -0.73 -3.39
N PHE A 41 -18.02 0.21 -3.69
CA PHE A 41 -18.37 1.45 -4.38
C PHE A 41 -17.67 1.48 -5.73
N LYS A 42 -18.42 1.53 -6.84
CA LYS A 42 -17.82 1.66 -8.17
C LYS A 42 -17.22 3.07 -8.31
N VAL A 43 -15.91 3.14 -8.51
CA VAL A 43 -15.15 4.40 -8.64
C VAL A 43 -14.69 4.60 -10.08
N THR A 44 -14.35 3.54 -10.79
CA THR A 44 -13.90 3.61 -12.19
C THR A 44 -14.26 2.34 -12.97
N SER A 45 -14.03 2.35 -14.28
CA SER A 45 -14.30 1.20 -15.16
C SER A 45 -13.16 0.17 -15.14
N LYS A 46 -13.48 -1.07 -15.53
CA LYS A 46 -12.48 -2.13 -15.64
C LYS A 46 -11.39 -1.78 -16.66
N SER A 47 -11.75 -1.16 -17.78
CA SER A 47 -10.77 -0.74 -18.80
C SER A 47 -9.74 0.27 -18.25
N VAL A 48 -10.17 1.18 -17.36
CA VAL A 48 -9.26 2.11 -16.70
C VAL A 48 -8.38 1.38 -15.68
N THR A 49 -8.93 0.45 -14.90
CA THR A 49 -8.12 -0.34 -13.96
C THR A 49 -7.11 -1.22 -14.66
N ASP A 50 -7.46 -1.86 -15.78
CA ASP A 50 -6.55 -2.71 -16.53
C ASP A 50 -5.33 -1.92 -17.03
N LYS A 51 -5.55 -0.69 -17.54
CA LYS A 51 -4.46 0.22 -17.93
C LYS A 51 -3.60 0.63 -16.73
N MET A 52 -4.23 0.96 -15.60
CA MET A 52 -3.51 1.31 -14.37
C MET A 52 -2.69 0.14 -13.83
N ASN A 53 -3.22 -1.08 -13.91
CA ASN A 53 -2.50 -2.29 -13.50
C ASN A 53 -1.23 -2.44 -14.32
N SER A 54 -1.29 -2.34 -15.65
CA SER A 54 -0.10 -2.42 -16.51
C SER A 54 0.96 -1.38 -16.16
N LEU A 55 0.55 -0.13 -15.89
CA LEU A 55 1.49 0.92 -15.48
C LEU A 55 2.12 0.63 -14.12
N LEU A 56 1.34 0.16 -13.15
CA LEU A 56 1.78 -0.10 -11.78
C LEU A 56 2.60 -1.40 -11.66
N LEU A 57 2.40 -2.36 -12.55
CA LEU A 57 3.29 -3.51 -12.74
C LEU A 57 4.66 -3.03 -13.23
N GLY A 58 4.69 -2.16 -14.24
CA GLY A 58 5.93 -1.59 -14.75
C GLY A 58 6.75 -0.83 -13.69
N VAL A 59 6.10 -0.22 -12.70
CA VAL A 59 6.79 0.42 -11.55
C VAL A 59 7.56 -0.60 -10.72
N VAL A 60 7.01 -1.79 -10.50
CA VAL A 60 7.64 -2.84 -9.71
C VAL A 60 8.65 -3.62 -10.55
N GLU A 61 8.36 -3.92 -11.81
CA GLU A 61 9.28 -4.67 -12.68
C GLU A 61 10.51 -3.84 -13.06
N ASN A 62 10.30 -2.59 -13.47
CA ASN A 62 11.31 -1.80 -14.16
C ASN A 62 11.60 -0.44 -13.51
N GLY A 63 10.73 0.03 -12.62
CA GLY A 63 10.80 1.35 -12.02
C GLY A 63 11.30 1.39 -10.57
N THR A 64 10.76 2.34 -9.82
CA THR A 64 11.15 2.65 -8.44
C THR A 64 10.59 1.69 -7.41
N GLY A 65 9.69 0.78 -7.80
CA GLY A 65 9.10 -0.23 -6.92
C GLY A 65 9.86 -1.55 -6.90
N LYS A 66 10.99 -1.67 -7.61
CA LYS A 66 11.76 -2.92 -7.75
C LYS A 66 12.05 -3.66 -6.46
N GLY A 67 12.31 -2.93 -5.37
CA GLY A 67 12.51 -3.55 -4.06
C GLY A 67 11.33 -4.41 -3.58
N ALA A 68 10.11 -4.15 -4.05
CA ALA A 68 8.91 -4.89 -3.66
C ALA A 68 8.69 -6.20 -4.44
N GLN A 69 9.51 -6.49 -5.46
CA GLN A 69 9.33 -7.66 -6.31
C GLN A 69 9.55 -8.97 -5.53
N VAL A 70 8.65 -9.93 -5.73
CA VAL A 70 8.77 -11.28 -5.16
C VAL A 70 8.65 -12.31 -6.29
N PRO A 71 9.63 -13.22 -6.45
CA PRO A 71 9.55 -14.26 -7.48
C PRO A 71 8.27 -15.10 -7.36
N GLY A 72 7.59 -15.30 -8.48
CA GLY A 72 6.34 -16.06 -8.55
C GLY A 72 5.07 -15.25 -8.24
N TYR A 73 5.19 -13.97 -7.90
CA TYR A 73 4.04 -13.10 -7.63
C TYR A 73 4.02 -11.91 -8.59
N GLU A 74 2.85 -11.67 -9.18
CA GLU A 74 2.57 -10.46 -9.94
C GLU A 74 2.12 -9.36 -8.97
N ILE A 75 2.99 -8.36 -8.77
CA ILE A 75 2.79 -7.29 -7.79
C ILE A 75 2.76 -5.97 -8.53
N ALA A 76 1.63 -5.28 -8.46
CA ALA A 76 1.49 -3.90 -8.92
C ALA A 76 1.64 -2.95 -7.73
N GLY A 77 2.27 -1.80 -7.92
CA GLY A 77 2.41 -0.85 -6.82
C GLY A 77 3.00 0.49 -7.18
N LYS A 78 3.02 1.39 -6.20
CA LYS A 78 3.58 2.72 -6.33
C LYS A 78 4.38 3.10 -5.09
N THR A 79 5.51 3.74 -5.34
CA THR A 79 6.34 4.40 -4.33
C THR A 79 5.96 5.87 -4.14
N GLY A 80 6.16 6.38 -2.94
CA GLY A 80 6.12 7.81 -2.61
C GLY A 80 7.25 8.18 -1.67
N SER A 81 7.70 9.44 -1.73
CA SER A 81 8.71 9.99 -0.82
C SER A 81 8.43 11.46 -0.55
N THR A 82 8.71 11.95 0.65
CA THR A 82 8.73 13.38 0.98
C THR A 82 10.14 13.80 1.39
N GLN A 83 10.60 14.97 0.93
CA GLN A 83 11.94 15.45 1.26
C GLN A 83 11.99 16.02 2.68
N VAL A 84 13.18 15.99 3.30
CA VAL A 84 13.45 16.67 4.57
C VAL A 84 13.38 18.19 4.33
N PRO A 85 12.58 18.95 5.12
CA PRO A 85 12.43 20.39 4.94
C PRO A 85 13.53 21.16 5.67
N ILE A 86 14.79 20.75 5.52
CA ILE A 86 15.94 21.39 6.18
C ILE A 86 16.94 21.82 5.10
N GLU A 87 17.19 23.12 5.02
CA GLU A 87 18.13 23.70 4.07
C GLU A 87 19.54 23.10 4.23
N GLY A 88 20.15 22.74 3.10
CA GLY A 88 21.48 22.10 3.06
C GLY A 88 21.50 20.60 3.32
N ILE A 89 20.36 19.97 3.63
CA ILE A 89 20.27 18.51 3.82
C ILE A 89 19.52 17.88 2.65
N ASN A 90 20.18 16.94 1.94
CA ASN A 90 19.52 16.09 0.96
C ASN A 90 19.13 14.76 1.64
N GLY A 91 17.83 14.60 1.90
CA GLY A 91 17.31 13.44 2.61
C GLY A 91 15.80 13.30 2.48
N VAL A 92 15.28 12.15 2.92
CA VAL A 92 13.87 11.78 2.86
C VAL A 92 13.29 11.73 4.27
N LYS A 93 12.10 12.30 4.44
CA LYS A 93 11.33 12.30 5.69
C LYS A 93 10.43 11.06 5.76
N ASP A 94 9.61 10.88 4.74
CA ASP A 94 8.69 9.75 4.61
C ASP A 94 9.01 8.95 3.36
N GLN A 95 8.99 7.63 3.48
CA GLN A 95 8.95 6.71 2.37
C GLN A 95 7.68 5.88 2.45
N TRP A 96 7.00 5.72 1.32
CA TRP A 96 5.81 4.89 1.20
C TRP A 96 5.95 3.91 0.06
N PHE A 97 5.41 2.72 0.26
CA PHE A 97 5.06 1.81 -0.83
C PHE A 97 3.64 1.31 -0.62
N VAL A 98 2.82 1.42 -1.67
CA VAL A 98 1.48 0.83 -1.68
C VAL A 98 1.42 -0.12 -2.85
N GLY A 99 1.13 -1.38 -2.57
CA GLY A 99 1.12 -2.44 -3.57
C GLY A 99 -0.01 -3.42 -3.35
N TYR A 100 -0.28 -4.21 -4.38
CA TYR A 100 -1.32 -5.21 -4.36
C TYR A 100 -1.04 -6.36 -5.32
N THR A 101 -1.64 -7.49 -5.00
CA THR A 101 -1.90 -8.65 -5.86
C THR A 101 -3.42 -8.75 -6.06
N PRO A 102 -3.95 -9.67 -6.90
CA PRO A 102 -5.40 -9.84 -7.04
C PRO A 102 -6.15 -10.12 -5.73
N GLY A 103 -5.49 -10.74 -4.73
CA GLY A 103 -6.11 -11.13 -3.46
C GLY A 103 -5.72 -10.27 -2.26
N LEU A 104 -4.79 -9.33 -2.39
CA LEU A 104 -4.21 -8.65 -1.23
C LEU A 104 -3.75 -7.23 -1.58
N VAL A 105 -4.01 -6.27 -0.69
CA VAL A 105 -3.56 -4.88 -0.81
C VAL A 105 -2.86 -4.49 0.48
N GLY A 106 -1.75 -3.77 0.36
CA GLY A 106 -0.87 -3.43 1.47
C GLY A 106 -0.23 -2.07 1.27
N ALA A 107 -0.06 -1.36 2.36
CA ALA A 107 0.59 -0.07 2.40
C ALA A 107 1.65 -0.08 3.52
N VAL A 108 2.88 0.24 3.16
CA VAL A 108 4.02 0.34 4.07
C VAL A 108 4.47 1.79 4.11
N TRP A 109 4.75 2.26 5.33
CA TRP A 109 5.43 3.52 5.60
C TRP A 109 6.72 3.25 6.35
N VAL A 110 7.74 4.02 6.02
CA VAL A 110 9.00 4.09 6.76
C VAL A 110 9.36 5.57 6.93
N GLY A 111 9.69 5.96 8.15
CA GLY A 111 10.07 7.33 8.49
C GLY A 111 10.40 7.43 9.98
N TYR A 112 10.92 8.58 10.38
CA TYR A 112 11.12 8.91 11.79
C TYR A 112 9.89 9.65 12.33
N ASP A 113 9.45 9.31 13.55
CA ASP A 113 8.35 9.99 14.23
C ASP A 113 8.61 11.50 14.38
N LYS A 114 9.87 11.86 14.64
CA LYS A 114 10.38 13.24 14.60
C LYS A 114 11.58 13.27 13.69
N THR A 115 11.42 13.91 12.53
CA THR A 115 12.54 14.11 11.60
C THR A 115 13.30 15.38 11.98
N ASP A 116 14.61 15.26 12.12
CA ASP A 116 15.54 16.37 12.40
C ASP A 116 16.88 16.17 11.66
N LYS A 117 17.85 17.05 11.91
CA LYS A 117 19.16 17.02 11.23
C LYS A 117 19.97 15.73 11.47
N ASN A 118 19.69 15.01 12.55
CA ASN A 118 20.36 13.76 12.92
C ASN A 118 19.46 12.54 12.67
N HIS A 119 18.16 12.73 12.48
CA HIS A 119 17.16 11.68 12.31
C HIS A 119 16.39 11.89 11.01
N TYR A 120 16.95 11.45 9.88
CA TYR A 120 16.28 11.44 8.58
C TYR A 120 16.74 10.24 7.75
N LEU A 121 15.96 9.86 6.73
CA LEU A 121 16.31 8.76 5.85
C LEU A 121 17.26 9.26 4.75
N THR A 122 18.40 8.59 4.60
CA THR A 122 19.33 8.83 3.49
C THR A 122 19.04 7.93 2.29
N THR A 123 18.18 6.93 2.47
CA THR A 123 17.80 5.94 1.45
C THR A 123 16.63 6.41 0.59
N THR A 124 16.38 5.71 -0.50
CA THR A 124 15.21 5.89 -1.36
C THR A 124 14.04 4.99 -0.94
N SER A 125 12.81 5.29 -1.38
CA SER A 125 11.65 4.42 -1.15
C SER A 125 11.80 3.03 -1.77
N SER A 126 12.67 2.85 -2.77
CA SER A 126 12.99 1.53 -3.33
C SER A 126 13.77 0.68 -2.34
N GLU A 127 14.78 1.26 -1.69
CA GLU A 127 15.68 0.58 -0.75
C GLU A 127 15.05 0.39 0.63
N GLY A 128 14.16 1.30 1.05
CA GLY A 128 13.44 1.18 2.32
C GLY A 128 12.06 0.55 2.14
N ALA A 129 11.03 1.39 1.98
CA ALA A 129 9.63 0.96 2.04
C ALA A 129 9.27 -0.18 1.07
N ALA A 130 9.73 -0.12 -0.19
CA ALA A 130 9.46 -1.17 -1.18
C ALA A 130 10.16 -2.48 -0.82
N SER A 131 11.45 -2.44 -0.47
CA SER A 131 12.21 -3.61 -0.04
C SER A 131 11.63 -4.27 1.22
N PHE A 132 11.17 -3.47 2.19
CA PHE A 132 10.48 -3.98 3.36
C PHE A 132 9.16 -4.68 2.97
N SER A 133 8.40 -4.12 2.04
CA SER A 133 7.12 -4.69 1.60
C SER A 133 7.26 -6.09 0.97
N ALA A 134 8.36 -6.39 0.27
CA ALA A 134 8.60 -7.73 -0.29
C ALA A 134 8.61 -8.82 0.81
N SER A 135 9.06 -8.49 2.02
CA SER A 135 9.06 -9.42 3.15
C SER A 135 7.65 -9.74 3.67
N LEU A 136 6.69 -8.81 3.50
CA LEU A 136 5.28 -9.02 3.87
C LEU A 136 4.59 -9.93 2.86
N TRP A 137 4.87 -9.73 1.57
CA TRP A 137 4.28 -10.54 0.49
C TRP A 137 4.73 -11.99 0.50
N LYS A 138 5.96 -12.29 0.90
CA LYS A 138 6.45 -13.67 1.04
C LYS A 138 5.72 -14.49 2.12
N ARG A 139 4.97 -13.85 3.02
CA ARG A 139 4.30 -14.52 4.15
C ARG A 139 2.85 -14.90 3.86
N HIS A 140 2.33 -14.59 2.67
CA HIS A 140 0.95 -14.82 2.26
C HIS A 140 0.87 -15.37 0.83
#